data_AF-A0A4S5AVC1-F1
#
_entry.id   AF-A0A4S5AVC1-F1
#
_cell.length_a   1.000
_cell.length_b   1.000
_cell.length_c   1.000
_cell.angle_alpha   90.00
_cell.angle_beta   90.00
_cell.angle_gamma   90.00
#
_symmetry.space_group_name_H-M   'P 1'
#
loop_
_entity.id
_entity.type
_entity.pdbx_description
1 polymer ?
#
loop_
_entity_poly.entity_id
_entity_poly.type
_entity_poly.pdbx_seq_one_letter_code
_entity_poly.pdbx_strand_id
1 'polypeptide(L)' 'MIHVEDWAEIRRLHRAEQMPIRAIARHLGISKNTVKRALAHDRPPKYERPL' A
#
# COMPACT_ATOMS: atom_id res chain seq x y z
N MET A 1 -7.34 -8.41 -0.20
CA MET A 1 -7.54 -7.14 0.53
C MET A 1 -6.24 -6.85 1.26
N ILE A 2 -5.69 -5.63 1.23
CA ILE A 2 -4.42 -5.32 1.94
C ILE A 2 -4.71 -4.92 3.38
N HIS A 3 -3.83 -5.28 4.31
CA HIS A 3 -3.95 -4.88 5.71
C HIS A 3 -3.57 -3.40 5.89
N VAL A 4 -3.90 -2.85 7.08
CA VAL A 4 -3.56 -1.46 7.42
C VAL A 4 -2.04 -1.27 7.47
N GLU A 5 -1.27 -2.28 7.91
CA GLU A 5 0.20 -2.23 7.89
C GLU A 5 0.74 -2.14 6.46
N ASP A 6 0.24 -2.96 5.52
CA ASP A 6 0.66 -2.93 4.12
C ASP A 6 0.37 -1.58 3.46
N TRP A 7 -0.80 -0.99 3.78
CA TRP A 7 -1.18 0.34 3.28
C TRP A 7 -0.22 1.43 3.79
N ALA A 8 0.13 1.39 5.07
CA ALA A 8 1.07 2.33 5.67
C ALA A 8 2.48 2.18 5.07
N GLU A 9 2.94 0.94 4.88
CA GLU A 9 4.26 0.65 4.32
C GLU A 9 4.37 1.11 2.86
N ILE A 10 3.33 0.87 2.03
CA ILE A 10 3.28 1.40 0.66
C ILE A 10 3.43 2.92 0.63
N ARG A 11 2.75 3.63 1.53
CA ARG A 11 2.82 5.10 1.61
C ARG A 11 4.19 5.58 2.10
N ARG A 12 4.80 4.88 3.06
CA ARG A 12 6.15 5.17 3.56
C ARG A 12 7.17 5.04 2.44
N LEU A 13 7.20 3.89 1.76
CA LEU A 13 8.13 3.62 0.65
C LEU A 13 7.98 4.64 -0.48
N HIS A 14 6.74 5.05 -0.81
CA HIS A 14 6.52 6.02 -1.88
C HIS A 14 6.85 7.46 -1.48
N ARG A 15 6.47 7.91 -0.27
CA ARG A 15 6.58 9.33 0.13
C ARG A 15 7.92 9.64 0.80
N ALA A 16 8.42 8.76 1.66
CA ALA A 16 9.68 8.98 2.37
C ALA A 16 10.87 8.56 1.50
N GLU A 17 10.80 7.39 0.87
CA GLU A 17 11.91 6.84 0.07
C GLU A 17 11.80 7.15 -1.43
N GLN A 18 10.73 7.84 -1.86
CA GLN A 18 10.46 8.18 -3.26
C GLN A 18 10.51 6.98 -4.22
N MET A 19 10.23 5.77 -3.70
CA MET A 19 10.28 4.58 -4.52
C MET A 19 9.17 4.57 -5.58
N PRO A 20 9.50 4.20 -6.84
CA PRO A 20 8.49 4.12 -7.88
C PRO A 20 7.52 2.95 -7.64
N ILE A 21 6.26 3.13 -8.04
CA ILE A 21 5.16 2.15 -7.84
C ILE A 21 5.53 0.72 -8.25
N ARG A 22 6.26 0.55 -9.37
CA ARG A 22 6.67 -0.78 -9.84
C ARG A 22 7.73 -1.43 -8.94
N ALA A 23 8.62 -0.63 -8.34
CA ALA A 23 9.60 -1.14 -7.40
C ALA A 23 8.93 -1.56 -6.10
N ILE A 24 7.99 -0.76 -5.58
CA ILE A 24 7.19 -1.11 -4.39
C ILE A 24 6.41 -2.41 -4.62
N ALA A 25 5.75 -2.53 -5.78
CA ALA A 25 5.00 -3.73 -6.14
C ALA A 25 5.89 -4.99 -6.13
N ARG A 26 7.11 -4.90 -6.67
CA ARG A 26 8.08 -6.00 -6.65
C ARG A 26 8.62 -6.27 -5.26
N HIS A 27 8.88 -5.24 -4.47
CA HIS A 27 9.41 -5.34 -3.12
C HIS A 27 8.43 -6.05 -2.17
N LEU A 28 7.16 -5.69 -2.24
CA LEU A 28 6.10 -6.26 -1.40
C LEU A 28 5.41 -7.49 -2.02
N GLY A 29 5.78 -7.89 -3.25
CA GLY A 29 5.17 -9.04 -3.93
C GLY A 29 3.68 -8.86 -4.30
N ILE A 30 3.22 -7.62 -4.45
CA ILE A 30 1.81 -7.29 -4.73
C ILE A 30 1.62 -6.68 -6.12
N SER A 31 0.37 -6.63 -6.59
CA SER A 31 0.07 -5.99 -7.87
C SER A 31 0.32 -4.48 -7.84
N LYS A 32 0.81 -3.91 -8.96
CA LYS A 32 0.93 -2.45 -9.14
C LYS A 32 -0.41 -1.71 -8.93
N ASN A 33 -1.52 -2.37 -9.19
CA ASN A 33 -2.86 -1.79 -9.03
C ASN A 33 -3.21 -1.67 -7.54
N THR A 34 -2.75 -2.61 -6.72
CA THR A 34 -2.86 -2.55 -5.26
C THR A 34 -2.10 -1.35 -4.71
N VAL A 35 -0.85 -1.15 -5.14
CA VAL A 35 -0.04 0.02 -4.76
C VAL A 35 -0.72 1.33 -5.17
N LYS A 36 -1.21 1.43 -6.41
CA LYS A 36 -1.96 2.60 -6.88
C LYS A 36 -3.19 2.90 -6.01
N ARG A 37 -3.98 1.88 -5.66
CA ARG A 37 -5.15 2.04 -4.79
C ARG A 37 -4.75 2.50 -3.39
N ALA A 38 -3.69 1.95 -2.82
CA ALA A 38 -3.18 2.35 -1.51
C ALA A 38 -2.72 3.82 -1.48
N LEU A 39 -2.08 4.29 -2.55
CA LEU A 39 -1.64 5.68 -2.67
C LEU A 39 -2.79 6.65 -2.97
N ALA A 40 -3.82 6.21 -3.70
CA ALA A 40 -4.97 7.03 -4.07
C ALA A 40 -5.91 7.31 -2.88
N HIS A 41 -6.00 6.38 -1.92
CA HIS A 41 -6.81 6.57 -0.73
C HIS A 41 -5.98 7.20 0.40
N ASP A 42 -6.46 8.33 0.91
CA ASP A 42 -5.87 9.00 2.08
C ASP A 42 -6.21 8.35 3.42
N ARG A 43 -7.16 7.42 3.42
CA ARG A 43 -7.52 6.64 4.59
C ARG A 43 -7.15 5.17 4.35
N PRO A 44 -6.75 4.45 5.40
CA PRO A 44 -6.50 3.02 5.28
C PRO A 44 -7.76 2.31 4.77
N PRO A 45 -7.62 1.21 4.02
CA PRO A 45 -8.77 0.37 3.70
C PRO A 45 -9.40 -0.08 5.03
N LYS A 46 -10.71 0.16 5.18
CA LYS A 46 -11.46 -0.36 6.33
C LYS A 46 -11.45 -1.88 6.25
N TYR A 47 -10.60 -2.52 7.03
CA TYR A 47 -10.70 -3.93 7.35
C TYR A 47 -11.23 -4.01 8.79
N GLU A 48 -12.54 -4.12 8.93
CA GLU A 48 -13.13 -4.61 10.16
C GLU A 48 -12.82 -6.11 10.21
N ARG A 49 -11.89 -6.53 11.08
CA ARG A 49 -11.89 -7.93 11.50
C ARG A 49 -13.25 -8.15 12.19
N PRO A 50 -14.13 -9.04 11.70
CA PRO A 50 -15.20 -9.49 12.56
C PRO A 50 -14.54 -10.16 13.76
N LEU A 51 -14.81 -9.64 14.96
CA LEU A 51 -14.55 -10.35 16.21
C LEU A 51 -15.46 -11.57 16.29
#